data_AF-A0A353DDI7-F1
#
_entry.id   AF-A0A353DDI7-F1
#
_cell.length_a   1.000
_cell.length_b   1.000
_cell.length_c   1.000
_cell.angle_alpha   90.00
_cell.angle_beta   90.00
_cell.angle_gamma   90.00
#
_symmetry.space_group_name_H-M   'P 1'
#
loop_
_entity.id
_entity.type
_entity.pdbx_description
1 polymer ?
#
loop_
_entity_poly.entity_id
_entity_poly.type
_entity_poly.pdbx_seq_one_letter_code
_entity_poly.pdbx_strand_id
1 'polypeptide(L)' 'WDHHDNIKSAMSRTLPPVDQALATLISDLDERGLLDSTLVMVTSEFGRTPKINATGGRDHWPRV' A
#
# COMPACT_ATOMS: atom_id res chain seq x y z
N TRP A 1 2.23 5.61 -6.08
CA TRP A 1 1.02 4.87 -6.49
C TRP A 1 0.98 4.91 -8.00
N ASP A 2 0.64 3.79 -8.65
CA ASP A 2 0.77 3.58 -10.10
C ASP A 2 2.22 3.63 -10.64
N HIS A 3 3.08 2.74 -10.14
CA HIS A 3 4.47 2.63 -10.61
C HIS A 3 4.59 1.55 -11.69
N HIS A 4 5.06 1.94 -12.88
CA HIS A 4 5.34 1.04 -14.02
C HIS A 4 6.82 0.83 -14.29
N ASP A 5 7.70 1.50 -13.53
CA ASP A 5 9.15 1.36 -13.59
C ASP A 5 9.78 1.46 -12.18
N ASN A 6 11.06 1.08 -12.08
CA ASN A 6 11.91 1.25 -10.89
C ASN A 6 11.22 1.04 -9.53
N ILE A 7 10.44 -0.05 -9.41
CA ILE A 7 9.48 -0.24 -8.33
C ILE A 7 10.17 -0.33 -6.97
N LYS A 8 11.41 -0.84 -6.90
CA LYS A 8 12.17 -0.93 -5.65
C LYS A 8 12.38 0.46 -5.03
N SER A 9 12.89 1.40 -5.83
CA SER A 9 13.14 2.77 -5.37
C SER A 9 11.84 3.49 -5.00
N ALA A 10 10.80 3.30 -5.82
CA ALA A 10 9.49 3.88 -5.57
C ALA A 10 8.83 3.34 -4.28
N MET A 11 8.85 2.02 -4.08
CA MET A 11 8.27 1.37 -2.89
C MET A 11 9.03 1.71 -1.61
N SER A 12 10.37 1.77 -1.65
CA SER A 12 11.17 2.22 -0.50
C SER A 12 10.84 3.63 -0.04
N ARG A 13 10.33 4.50 -0.93
CA ARG A 13 9.88 5.85 -0.56
C ARG A 13 8.42 5.90 -0.12
N THR A 14 7.56 5.10 -0.73
CA THR A 14 6.09 5.25 -0.60
C THR A 14 5.46 4.31 0.41
N LEU A 15 6.04 3.14 0.67
CA LEU A 15 5.52 2.19 1.67
C LEU A 15 5.72 2.67 3.12
N PRO A 16 6.87 3.22 3.54
CA PRO A 16 7.07 3.59 4.94
C PRO A 16 6.05 4.63 5.45
N PRO A 17 5.69 5.69 4.69
CA PRO A 17 4.65 6.62 5.14
C PRO A 17 3.27 5.98 5.28
N VAL A 18 2.93 5.01 4.43
CA VAL A 18 1.63 4.29 4.51
C VAL A 18 1.59 3.40 5.74
N ASP A 19 2.66 2.64 5.97
CA ASP A 19 2.81 1.78 7.15
C ASP A 19 2.72 2.58 8.45
N GLN A 20 3.49 3.68 8.53
CA GLN A 20 3.46 4.58 9.69
C GLN A 20 2.08 5.20 9.90
N ALA A 21 1.43 5.70 8.84
CA ALA A 21 0.11 6.32 8.97
C ALA A 21 -0.96 5.33 9.44
N LEU A 22 -0.93 4.09 8.92
CA LEU A 22 -1.88 3.05 9.33
C LEU A 22 -1.64 2.62 10.79
N ALA A 23 -0.39 2.41 11.18
CA ALA A 23 -0.04 2.08 12.55
C ALA A 23 -0.47 3.18 13.53
N THR A 24 -0.16 4.45 13.21
CA THR A 24 -0.58 5.60 14.04
C THR A 24 -2.09 5.68 14.15
N LEU A 25 -2.84 5.51 13.06
CA LEU A 25 -4.31 5.54 13.11
C LEU A 25 -4.86 4.47 14.06
N ILE A 26 -4.34 3.24 13.99
CA ILE A 26 -4.79 2.14 14.85
C ILE A 26 -4.47 2.44 16.31
N SER A 27 -3.24 2.87 16.61
CA SER A 27 -2.83 3.23 17.97
C SER A 27 -3.68 4.38 18.54
N ASP A 28 -3.91 5.44 17.76
CA ASP A 28 -4.72 6.58 18.18
C ASP A 28 -6.17 6.18 18.48
N LEU A 29 -6.74 5.24 17.72
CA LEU A 29 -8.08 4.73 17.97
C LEU A 29 -8.13 3.90 19.26
N ASP A 30 -7.10 3.10 19.52
CA ASP A 30 -6.99 2.28 20.73
C ASP A 30 -6.83 3.17 21.99
N GLU A 31 -5.90 4.12 21.96
CA GLU A 31 -5.65 5.08 23.05
C GLU A 31 -6.88 5.90 23.42
N ARG A 32 -7.78 6.13 22.46
CA ARG A 32 -9.03 6.88 22.67
C ARG A 32 -10.22 5.99 23.00
N GLY A 33 -10.05 4.67 23.10
CA GLY A 33 -11.12 3.70 23.33
C GLY A 33 -12.14 3.64 22.18
N LEU A 34 -11.76 4.07 20.98
CA LEU A 34 -12.63 4.11 19.80
C LEU A 34 -12.51 2.85 18.94
N LEU A 35 -11.38 2.14 19.03
CA LEU A 35 -11.09 0.98 18.19
C LEU A 35 -12.14 -0.13 18.32
N ASP A 36 -12.65 -0.38 19.54
CA ASP A 36 -13.67 -1.40 19.82
C ASP A 36 -14.99 -1.20 19.05
N SER A 37 -15.26 0.03 18.60
CA SER A 37 -16.48 0.39 17.87
C SER A 37 -16.23 0.81 16.42
N THR A 38 -14.97 0.75 15.96
CA THR A 38 -14.56 1.26 14.65
C THR A 38 -14.03 0.14 13.76
N LEU A 39 -14.67 -0.09 12.61
CA LEU A 39 -14.11 -0.92 11.55
C LEU A 39 -13.05 -0.13 10.78
N VAL A 40 -11.80 -0.59 10.85
CA VAL A 40 -10.72 -0.10 9.97
C VAL A 40 -10.60 -1.04 8.77
N MET A 41 -10.80 -0.50 7.56
CA MET A 41 -10.69 -1.27 6.31
C MET A 41 -9.65 -0.63 5.39
N VAL A 42 -8.64 -1.43 5.00
CA VAL A 42 -7.67 -1.07 3.97
C VAL A 42 -7.96 -1.92 2.74
N THR A 43 -8.17 -1.27 1.60
CA THR A 43 -8.46 -1.94 0.33
C THR A 43 -7.63 -1.33 -0.80
N SER A 44 -7.57 -2.03 -1.92
CA SER A 44 -6.92 -1.58 -3.14
C SER A 44 -7.85 -1.80 -4.33
N GLU A 45 -7.75 -0.95 -5.35
CA GLU A 45 -8.57 -1.06 -6.55
C GLU A 45 -8.22 -2.32 -7.39
N PHE A 46 -6.93 -2.54 -7.66
CA PHE A 46 -6.42 -3.66 -8.44
C PHE A 46 -4.95 -3.97 -8.12
N GLY A 47 -4.54 -5.20 -8.42
CA GLY A 47 -3.14 -5.65 -8.29
C GLY A 47 -2.27 -5.37 -9.52
N ARG A 48 -0.98 -5.65 -9.40
CA ARG A 48 -0.02 -5.59 -10.52
C ARG A 48 0.38 -7.00 -10.96
N THR A 49 0.80 -7.17 -12.20
CA THR A 49 1.32 -8.45 -12.71
C THR A 49 2.46 -8.96 -11.80
N PRO A 50 2.61 -10.28 -11.55
CA PRO A 50 3.67 -10.78 -10.67
C PRO A 50 5.08 -10.70 -11.28
N LYS A 51 5.18 -10.34 -12.56
CA LYS A 51 6.44 -10.23 -13.30
C LYS A 51 6.99 -8.81 -13.24
N ILE A 52 8.32 -8.71 -13.12
CA ILE A 52 9.04 -7.45 -13.30
C ILE A 52 9.23 -7.22 -14.80
N ASN A 53 8.84 -6.04 -15.28
CA ASN A 53 9.02 -5.65 -16.68
C ASN A 53 10.46 -5.15 -16.95
N ALA A 54 10.78 -4.84 -18.21
CA ALA A 54 12.14 -4.48 -18.62
C ALA A 54 12.69 -3.20 -17.95
N THR A 55 11.80 -2.34 -17.43
CA THR A 55 12.17 -1.09 -16.74
C THR A 55 12.19 -1.24 -15.22
N GLY A 56 12.10 -2.47 -14.71
CA GLY A 56 12.14 -2.75 -13.27
C GLY A 56 10.84 -2.39 -12.54
N GLY A 57 9.72 -2.26 -13.26
CA GLY A 57 8.39 -2.03 -12.72
C GLY A 57 7.46 -3.24 -12.84
N ARG A 58 6.15 -3.01 -12.69
CA ARG A 58 5.09 -4.03 -12.85
C ARG A 58 3.88 -3.43 -13.58
N ASP A 59 3.33 -4.18 -14.52
CA ASP A 59 2.21 -3.74 -15.35
C ASP A 59 0.84 -3.94 -14.66
N HIS A 60 -0.22 -3.41 -15.26
CA HIS A 60 -1.60 -3.56 -14.77
C HIS A 60 -2.09 -5.01 -14.95
N TRP A 61 -2.73 -5.57 -13.91
CA TRP A 61 -3.44 -6.85 -14.02
C TRP A 61 -4.86 -6.63 -14.58
N PRO A 62 -5.44 -7.49 -15.44
CA PRO A 62 -5.01 -8.83 -15.87
C PRO A 62 -4.40 -8.91 -17.29
N ARG A 63 -4.13 -7.79 -17.96
CA ARG A 63 -3.54 -7.83 -19.31
C ARG A 63 -2.06 -8.20 -19.22
N VAL A 64 -1.78 -9.47 -19.48
CA VAL A 64 -0.49 -9.94 -20.03
C VAL A 64 -0.22 -9.28 -21.37
#